data_AF-A0A1F8BDY0-F1
#
_entry.id   AF-A0A1F8BDY0-F1
#
_cell.length_a   1.000
_cell.length_b   1.000
_cell.length_c   1.000
_cell.angle_alpha   90.00
_cell.angle_beta   90.00
_cell.angle_gamma   90.00
#
_symmetry.space_group_name_H-M   'P 1'
#
loop_
_entity.id
_entity.type
_entity.pdbx_description
1 polymer ?
#
loop_
_entity_poly.entity_id
_entity_poly.type
_entity_poly.pdbx_seq_one_letter_code
_entity_poly.pdbx_strand_id
1 'polypeptide(L)'
;MENLDYDALRLIGKILGDTFEDNILVHISQTEYVVYSFPASAEIPSCYGYIVDRTPEYLEKKGVLKILLRNQYAVKDFRQSTIPQYQRPMIEFLAEQAGIGYKNFTKKTRDFSHYSFYAPALKNIAVSAARGLCFVVVNRKRAMKWMDDLKLKERQRVSFPEERPYWYEMGQLHFRLADGSTDQLDFSKAPISRKIFEAFWSLWVTDNKGEYTAEEIVKKYKEIHRETFEASKVGERVSNARTTIVNRKVTIRDRVVWEYNKTSNKWIFKLS
;
A
#
# COMPACT_ATOMS: atom_id res chain seq x y z
N MET A 1 -2.60 -15.33 -11.34
CA MET A 1 -3.76 -14.51 -10.94
C MET A 1 -3.21 -13.31 -10.21
N GLU A 2 -3.35 -12.10 -10.77
CA GLU A 2 -2.98 -10.86 -10.08
C GLU A 2 -3.78 -10.73 -8.78
N ASN A 3 -3.10 -10.35 -7.70
CA ASN A 3 -3.71 -10.22 -6.39
C ASN A 3 -4.40 -8.86 -6.28
N LEU A 4 -5.66 -8.79 -6.73
CA LEU A 4 -6.51 -7.59 -6.66
C LEU A 4 -6.58 -6.96 -5.25
N ASP A 5 -6.37 -7.73 -4.18
CA ASP A 5 -6.31 -7.17 -2.83
C ASP A 5 -5.11 -6.25 -2.65
N TYR A 6 -3.94 -6.64 -3.15
CA TYR A 6 -2.71 -5.87 -3.02
C TYR A 6 -2.74 -4.60 -3.86
N ASP A 7 -3.24 -4.71 -5.08
CA ASP A 7 -3.35 -3.55 -5.96
C ASP A 7 -4.42 -2.58 -5.43
N ALA A 8 -5.53 -3.08 -4.86
CA ALA A 8 -6.54 -2.28 -4.20
C ALA A 8 -6.01 -1.57 -2.94
N LEU A 9 -5.19 -2.26 -2.13
CA LEU A 9 -4.51 -1.66 -0.96
C LEU A 9 -3.61 -0.49 -1.37
N ARG A 10 -2.83 -0.64 -2.45
CA ARG A 10 -1.96 0.42 -2.96
C ARG A 10 -2.76 1.65 -3.39
N LEU A 11 -3.84 1.45 -4.15
CA LEU A 11 -4.70 2.55 -4.60
C LEU A 11 -5.34 3.29 -3.43
N ILE A 12 -5.99 2.56 -2.53
CA ILE A 12 -6.68 3.14 -1.37
C ILE A 12 -5.68 3.81 -0.42
N GLY A 13 -4.54 3.18 -0.14
CA GLY A 13 -3.50 3.75 0.72
C GLY A 13 -3.01 5.09 0.19
N LYS A 14 -2.88 5.22 -1.14
CA LYS A 14 -2.51 6.47 -1.79
C LYS A 14 -3.59 7.55 -1.68
N ILE A 15 -4.85 7.21 -2.00
CA ILE A 15 -5.99 8.13 -1.88
C ILE A 15 -6.14 8.64 -0.45
N LEU A 16 -6.00 7.76 0.55
CA LEU A 16 -6.13 8.13 1.96
C LEU A 16 -4.98 9.01 2.48
N GLY A 17 -3.80 8.93 1.85
CA GLY A 17 -2.63 9.71 2.22
C GLY A 17 -2.67 11.16 1.72
N ASP A 18 -3.37 11.42 0.61
CA ASP A 18 -3.35 12.74 -0.05
C ASP A 18 -4.34 13.76 0.55
N THR A 19 -5.26 13.33 1.42
CA THR A 19 -6.25 14.21 2.07
C THR A 19 -6.66 13.64 3.41
N PHE A 20 -7.40 14.40 4.23
CA PHE A 20 -8.01 13.95 5.49
C PHE A 20 -9.54 13.95 5.45
N GLU A 21 -10.16 14.22 4.30
CA GLU A 21 -11.61 14.23 4.15
C GLU A 21 -12.24 12.85 4.41
N ASP A 22 -13.49 12.88 4.91
CA ASP A 22 -14.30 11.67 5.18
C ASP A 22 -14.82 11.01 3.90
N ASN A 23 -15.22 11.81 2.90
CA ASN A 23 -15.77 11.36 1.63
C ASN A 23 -14.99 12.00 0.48
N ILE A 24 -13.98 11.27 0.01
CA ILE A 24 -12.96 11.78 -0.90
C ILE A 24 -13.43 11.57 -2.33
N LEU A 25 -13.49 12.64 -3.12
CA LEU A 25 -13.77 12.57 -4.56
C LEU A 25 -12.47 12.48 -5.33
N VAL A 26 -12.36 11.49 -6.20
CA VAL A 26 -11.16 11.29 -7.01
C VAL A 26 -11.51 10.81 -8.42
N HIS A 27 -10.58 11.03 -9.34
CA HIS A 27 -10.58 10.37 -10.63
C HIS A 27 -9.65 9.18 -10.61
N ILE A 28 -10.08 8.05 -11.19
CA ILE A 28 -9.23 6.89 -11.44
C ILE A 28 -9.08 6.76 -12.95
N SER A 29 -7.84 6.82 -13.43
CA SER A 29 -7.44 6.64 -14.83
C SER A 29 -6.81 5.27 -14.99
N GLN A 30 -7.46 4.39 -15.74
CA GLN A 30 -6.95 3.06 -16.07
C GLN A 30 -5.99 3.15 -17.25
N THR A 31 -4.73 2.83 -17.02
CA THR A 31 -3.62 2.90 -17.99
C THR A 31 -2.82 1.60 -17.97
N GLU A 32 -2.05 1.33 -19.03
CA GLU A 32 -1.16 0.16 -19.10
C GLU A 32 0.13 0.32 -18.26
N TYR A 33 0.27 1.43 -17.55
CA TYR A 33 1.50 1.85 -16.86
C TYR A 33 1.31 1.97 -15.34
N VAL A 34 2.42 2.09 -14.60
CA VAL A 34 2.50 2.14 -13.13
C VAL A 34 1.55 3.17 -12.50
N VAL A 35 1.07 2.85 -11.29
CA VAL A 35 0.21 3.72 -10.46
C VAL A 35 0.85 5.11 -10.24
N TYR A 36 0.23 6.17 -10.78
CA TYR A 36 0.65 7.57 -10.59
C TYR A 36 -0.43 8.38 -9.86
N SER A 37 -0.10 9.59 -9.41
CA SER A 37 -1.09 10.56 -8.93
C SER A 37 -0.75 11.94 -9.44
N PHE A 38 -1.79 12.68 -9.79
CA PHE A 38 -1.72 14.12 -10.00
C PHE A 38 -2.47 14.77 -8.84
N PRO A 39 -1.79 15.61 -8.03
CA PRO A 39 -2.46 16.34 -6.97
C PRO A 39 -3.58 17.20 -7.56
N ALA A 40 -4.67 17.34 -6.80
CA ALA A 40 -5.79 18.19 -7.20
C ALA A 40 -5.30 19.59 -7.58
N SER A 41 -5.79 20.11 -8.71
CA SER A 41 -5.76 21.54 -8.97
C SER A 41 -7.01 22.17 -8.38
N ALA A 42 -7.06 23.50 -8.30
CA ALA A 42 -8.28 24.20 -7.87
C ALA A 42 -9.53 23.80 -8.68
N GLU A 43 -9.34 23.23 -9.87
CA GLU A 43 -10.39 22.88 -10.80
C GLU A 43 -10.67 21.38 -10.88
N ILE A 44 -9.68 20.50 -10.66
CA ILE A 44 -9.80 19.05 -10.93
C ILE A 44 -9.48 18.27 -9.65
N PRO A 45 -10.37 17.35 -9.20
CA PRO A 45 -10.07 16.45 -8.09
C PRO A 45 -8.81 15.62 -8.37
N SER A 46 -8.14 15.17 -7.32
CA SER A 46 -6.94 14.33 -7.45
C SER A 46 -7.19 13.16 -8.41
N CYS A 47 -6.27 12.96 -9.35
CA CYS A 47 -6.36 11.90 -10.36
C CYS A 47 -5.32 10.83 -10.07
N TYR A 48 -5.75 9.57 -10.00
CA TYR A 48 -4.89 8.42 -9.75
C TYR A 48 -4.82 7.56 -11.00
N GLY A 49 -3.60 7.41 -11.52
CA GLY A 49 -3.30 6.41 -12.54
C GLY A 49 -3.30 5.03 -11.93
N TYR A 50 -3.85 4.06 -12.65
CA TYR A 50 -3.99 2.71 -12.16
C TYR A 50 -3.92 1.70 -13.31
N ILE A 51 -3.45 0.49 -13.05
CA ILE A 51 -3.33 -0.55 -14.08
C ILE A 51 -4.73 -0.90 -14.63
N VAL A 52 -4.85 -1.20 -15.92
CA VAL A 52 -6.12 -1.66 -16.50
C VAL A 52 -6.52 -3.01 -15.90
N ASP A 53 -7.39 -2.99 -14.90
CA ASP A 53 -7.91 -4.18 -14.24
C ASP A 53 -9.37 -3.98 -13.72
N ARG A 54 -9.80 -4.82 -12.78
CA ARG A 54 -11.14 -4.75 -12.15
C ARG A 54 -11.12 -4.17 -10.73
N THR A 55 -10.07 -3.46 -10.32
CA THR A 55 -9.93 -2.96 -8.95
C THR A 55 -11.01 -1.96 -8.55
N PRO A 56 -11.40 -0.96 -9.37
CA PRO A 56 -12.50 -0.06 -9.02
C PRO A 56 -13.81 -0.82 -8.75
N GLU A 57 -14.17 -1.80 -9.59
CA GLU A 57 -15.34 -2.66 -9.41
C GLU A 57 -15.22 -3.52 -8.16
N TYR A 58 -14.02 -4.04 -7.90
CA TYR A 58 -13.73 -4.84 -6.72
C TYR A 58 -13.98 -4.02 -5.44
N LEU A 59 -13.41 -2.82 -5.36
CA LEU A 59 -13.56 -1.90 -4.23
C LEU A 59 -15.01 -1.41 -4.08
N GLU A 60 -15.74 -1.21 -5.19
CA GLU A 60 -17.17 -0.90 -5.16
C GLU A 60 -17.98 -2.04 -4.55
N LYS A 61 -17.71 -3.30 -4.92
CA LYS A 61 -18.35 -4.49 -4.33
C LYS A 61 -18.04 -4.65 -2.84
N LYS A 62 -16.87 -4.20 -2.38
CA LYS A 62 -16.52 -4.16 -0.94
C LYS A 62 -17.15 -2.99 -0.20
N GLY A 63 -17.83 -2.08 -0.89
CA GLY A 63 -18.43 -0.88 -0.29
C GLY A 63 -17.42 0.17 0.17
N VAL A 64 -16.16 0.05 -0.26
CA VAL A 64 -15.07 0.98 0.06
C VAL A 64 -15.23 2.29 -0.71
N LEU A 65 -15.61 2.17 -1.98
CA LEU A 65 -15.91 3.29 -2.87
C LEU A 65 -17.24 3.10 -3.58
N LYS A 66 -17.71 4.16 -4.23
CA LYS A 66 -18.80 4.12 -5.19
C LYS A 66 -18.35 4.78 -6.48
N ILE A 67 -18.60 4.11 -7.61
CA ILE A 67 -18.40 4.71 -8.93
C ILE A 67 -19.61 5.59 -9.21
N LEU A 68 -19.35 6.89 -9.37
CA LEU A 68 -20.38 7.88 -9.64
C LEU A 68 -20.65 7.97 -11.14
N LEU A 69 -19.57 7.98 -11.94
CA LEU A 69 -19.63 7.98 -13.40
C LEU A 69 -18.49 7.12 -13.96
N ARG A 70 -18.78 6.41 -15.05
CA ARG A 70 -17.82 5.61 -15.85
C ARG A 70 -17.63 6.29 -17.19
N ASN A 71 -16.45 6.18 -17.79
CA ASN A 71 -15.98 6.78 -19.06
C ASN A 71 -15.09 8.00 -18.84
N GLN A 72 -14.62 8.59 -19.93
CA GLN A 72 -13.71 9.74 -19.97
C GLN A 72 -14.38 10.99 -19.37
N TYR A 73 -14.41 11.08 -18.05
CA TYR A 73 -14.96 12.22 -17.32
C TYR A 73 -13.95 12.74 -16.29
N ALA A 74 -13.50 13.98 -16.48
CA ALA A 74 -12.95 14.83 -15.45
C ALA A 74 -14.04 15.77 -14.95
N VAL A 75 -14.01 16.04 -13.65
CA VAL A 75 -14.77 17.12 -13.02
C VAL A 75 -13.94 18.39 -13.14
N LYS A 76 -14.53 19.44 -13.68
CA LYS A 76 -14.05 20.82 -13.51
C LYS A 76 -15.08 21.64 -12.76
N ASP A 77 -14.70 22.22 -11.62
CA ASP A 77 -15.54 23.20 -10.93
C ASP A 77 -15.57 24.49 -11.77
N PHE A 78 -16.69 24.75 -12.45
CA PHE A 78 -16.94 25.98 -13.16
C PHE A 78 -17.88 26.86 -12.35
N ARG A 79 -17.45 28.09 -12.12
CA ARG A 79 -18.38 29.21 -11.87
C ARG A 79 -19.05 29.61 -13.20
N GLN A 80 -19.93 28.75 -13.70
CA GLN A 80 -20.99 28.90 -14.73
C GLN A 80 -20.77 29.65 -16.08
N SER A 81 -19.67 30.36 -16.35
CA SER A 81 -19.70 31.37 -17.43
C SER A 81 -19.38 30.90 -18.87
N THR A 82 -18.96 29.66 -19.12
CA THR A 82 -18.42 29.28 -20.46
C THR A 82 -18.84 27.92 -21.03
N ILE A 83 -19.92 27.29 -20.52
CA ILE A 83 -20.39 26.01 -21.08
C ILE A 83 -21.28 26.26 -22.32
N PRO A 84 -20.95 25.69 -23.50
CA PRO A 84 -21.81 25.80 -24.68
C PRO A 84 -23.21 25.27 -24.42
N GLN A 85 -24.25 26.00 -24.85
CA GLN A 85 -25.66 25.67 -24.53
C GLN A 85 -26.05 24.24 -24.93
N TYR A 86 -25.53 23.72 -26.04
CA TYR A 86 -25.84 22.37 -26.53
C TYR A 86 -25.28 21.24 -25.65
N GLN A 87 -24.27 21.49 -24.80
CA GLN A 87 -23.70 20.49 -23.89
C GLN A 87 -24.37 20.49 -22.50
N ARG A 88 -25.13 21.55 -22.16
CA ARG A 88 -25.71 21.72 -20.82
C ARG A 88 -26.63 20.57 -20.40
N PRO A 89 -27.58 20.07 -21.22
CA PRO A 89 -28.50 19.02 -20.77
C PRO A 89 -27.78 17.72 -20.36
N MET A 90 -26.73 17.35 -21.10
CA MET A 90 -25.93 16.17 -20.78
C MET A 90 -25.13 16.36 -19.49
N ILE A 91 -24.54 17.55 -19.28
CA ILE A 91 -23.78 17.85 -18.06
C ILE A 91 -24.70 17.87 -16.83
N GLU A 92 -25.87 18.48 -16.93
CA GLU A 92 -26.88 18.51 -15.86
C GLU A 92 -27.34 17.10 -15.50
N PHE A 93 -27.61 16.25 -16.49
CA PHE A 93 -27.95 14.85 -16.27
C PHE A 93 -26.83 14.09 -15.53
N LEU A 94 -25.57 14.25 -15.96
CA LEU A 94 -24.42 13.59 -15.31
C LEU A 94 -24.21 14.10 -13.87
N ALA A 95 -24.42 15.40 -13.63
CA ALA A 95 -24.37 16.00 -12.30
C ALA A 95 -25.44 15.41 -11.38
N GLU A 96 -26.68 15.26 -11.87
CA GLU A 96 -27.78 14.64 -11.14
C GLU A 96 -27.45 13.19 -10.78
N GLN A 97 -26.98 12.39 -11.75
CA GLN A 97 -26.59 10.99 -11.52
C GLN A 97 -25.47 10.87 -10.47
N ALA A 98 -24.45 11.74 -10.56
CA ALA A 98 -23.37 11.79 -9.57
C ALA A 98 -23.90 12.16 -8.18
N GLY A 99 -24.81 13.14 -8.09
CA GLY A 99 -25.47 13.55 -6.85
C GLY A 99 -26.28 12.42 -6.20
N ILE A 100 -27.09 11.70 -6.99
CA ILE A 100 -27.86 10.55 -6.53
C ILE A 100 -26.92 9.45 -6.01
N GLY A 101 -25.88 9.11 -6.78
CA GLY A 101 -24.88 8.12 -6.40
C GLY A 101 -24.17 8.47 -5.09
N TYR A 102 -23.74 9.73 -4.96
CA TYR A 102 -23.08 10.25 -3.76
C TYR A 102 -24.00 10.18 -2.54
N LYS A 103 -25.26 10.61 -2.67
CA LYS A 103 -26.26 10.56 -1.59
C LYS A 103 -26.54 9.13 -1.15
N ASN A 104 -26.72 8.21 -2.09
CA ASN A 104 -27.00 6.81 -1.77
C ASN A 104 -25.85 6.16 -1.00
N PHE A 105 -24.61 6.47 -1.36
CA PHE A 105 -23.42 5.89 -0.75
C PHE A 105 -23.04 6.51 0.60
N THR A 106 -23.05 7.84 0.69
CA THR A 106 -22.54 8.61 1.84
C THR A 106 -23.62 9.05 2.81
N LYS A 107 -24.90 8.98 2.40
CA LYS A 107 -26.07 9.57 3.10
C LYS A 107 -26.01 11.10 3.23
N LYS A 108 -25.09 11.76 2.54
CA LYS A 108 -24.97 13.23 2.49
C LYS A 108 -25.33 13.74 1.10
N THR A 109 -25.88 14.95 1.02
CA THR A 109 -26.08 15.65 -0.25
C THR A 109 -24.82 16.43 -0.61
N ARG A 110 -24.48 16.44 -1.90
CA ARG A 110 -23.45 17.30 -2.48
C ARG A 110 -24.00 17.85 -3.78
N ASP A 111 -23.88 19.16 -3.95
CA ASP A 111 -24.28 19.81 -5.18
C ASP A 111 -23.17 19.65 -6.22
N PHE A 112 -23.55 19.05 -7.35
CA PHE A 112 -22.70 18.86 -8.52
C PHE A 112 -23.08 19.81 -9.68
N SER A 113 -24.01 20.74 -9.49
CA SER A 113 -24.47 21.67 -10.52
C SER A 113 -23.36 22.55 -11.10
N HIS A 114 -22.31 22.81 -10.32
CA HIS A 114 -21.12 23.56 -10.73
C HIS A 114 -20.02 22.68 -11.34
N TYR A 115 -20.25 21.37 -11.48
CA TYR A 115 -19.26 20.41 -11.92
C TYR A 115 -19.48 20.12 -13.40
N SER A 116 -18.52 20.49 -14.24
CA SER A 116 -18.49 20.07 -15.64
C SER A 116 -17.86 18.70 -15.74
N PHE A 117 -18.60 17.74 -16.31
CA PHE A 117 -18.12 16.40 -16.62
C PHE A 117 -17.71 16.36 -18.09
N TYR A 118 -16.42 16.45 -18.38
CA TYR A 118 -15.90 16.46 -19.76
C TYR A 118 -14.80 15.43 -19.94
N ALA A 119 -14.56 14.98 -21.17
CA ALA A 119 -13.43 14.14 -21.51
C ALA A 119 -12.15 14.98 -21.57
N PRO A 120 -11.23 14.90 -20.58
CA PRO A 120 -10.00 15.65 -20.67
C PRO A 120 -9.14 15.04 -21.78
N ALA A 121 -8.61 15.89 -22.67
CA ALA A 121 -7.35 15.57 -23.32
C ALA A 121 -6.28 15.58 -22.21
N LEU A 122 -5.96 14.41 -21.67
CA LEU A 122 -4.96 14.29 -20.61
C LEU A 122 -3.60 14.76 -21.17
N LYS A 123 -3.21 16.01 -20.91
CA LYS A 123 -1.86 16.49 -21.21
C LYS A 123 -0.89 15.54 -20.48
N ASN A 124 0.02 14.92 -21.24
CA ASN A 124 1.05 13.95 -20.80
C ASN A 124 0.62 12.48 -20.73
N ILE A 125 -0.61 12.12 -21.08
CA ILE A 125 -0.99 10.72 -21.34
C ILE A 125 -1.62 10.70 -22.72
N ALA A 126 -1.01 9.98 -23.66
CA ALA A 126 -1.67 9.75 -24.94
C ALA A 126 -3.06 9.17 -24.65
N VAL A 127 -4.13 9.84 -25.09
CA VAL A 127 -5.52 9.44 -24.80
C VAL A 127 -5.79 7.99 -25.25
N SER A 128 -5.03 7.49 -26.23
CA SER A 128 -4.99 6.08 -26.65
C SER A 128 -4.54 5.09 -25.58
N ALA A 129 -3.79 5.52 -24.56
CA ALA A 129 -3.24 4.68 -23.49
C ALA A 129 -4.12 4.63 -22.22
N ALA A 130 -5.06 5.57 -22.05
CA ALA A 130 -6.05 5.53 -20.98
C ALA A 130 -7.29 4.76 -21.46
N ARG A 131 -7.39 3.48 -21.08
CA ARG A 131 -8.47 2.58 -21.53
C ARG A 131 -9.79 2.81 -20.78
N GLY A 132 -9.77 3.55 -19.67
CA GLY A 132 -10.97 3.88 -18.90
C GLY A 132 -10.71 4.98 -17.87
N LEU A 133 -11.72 5.81 -17.62
CA LEU A 133 -11.72 6.80 -16.54
C LEU A 133 -12.96 6.57 -15.68
N CYS A 134 -12.82 6.74 -14.37
CA CYS A 134 -13.91 6.64 -13.41
C CYS A 134 -13.88 7.84 -12.48
N PHE A 135 -15.03 8.48 -12.28
CA PHE A 135 -15.22 9.44 -11.20
C PHE A 135 -15.84 8.70 -10.01
N VAL A 136 -15.16 8.73 -8.86
CA VAL A 136 -15.55 7.91 -7.70
C VAL A 136 -15.58 8.73 -6.42
N VAL A 137 -16.35 8.24 -5.46
CA VAL A 137 -16.27 8.68 -4.07
C VAL A 137 -15.75 7.54 -3.19
N VAL A 138 -14.70 7.81 -2.42
CA VAL A 138 -14.15 6.89 -1.41
C VAL A 138 -14.62 7.33 -0.03
N ASN A 139 -15.15 6.41 0.76
CA ASN A 139 -15.47 6.69 2.16
C ASN A 139 -14.29 6.27 3.05
N ARG A 140 -13.63 7.24 3.69
CA ARG A 140 -12.43 7.01 4.52
C ARG A 140 -12.66 5.97 5.60
N LYS A 141 -13.77 6.08 6.34
CA LYS A 141 -14.07 5.15 7.45
C LYS A 141 -14.24 3.71 6.96
N ARG A 142 -14.98 3.51 5.86
CA ARG A 142 -15.14 2.18 5.24
C ARG A 142 -13.83 1.67 4.64
N ALA A 143 -13.04 2.53 4.02
CA ALA A 143 -11.73 2.20 3.46
C ALA A 143 -10.74 1.73 4.54
N MET A 144 -10.58 2.50 5.62
CA MET A 144 -9.71 2.12 6.74
C MET A 144 -10.16 0.80 7.37
N LYS A 145 -11.46 0.65 7.65
CA LYS A 145 -12.00 -0.61 8.18
C LYS A 145 -11.69 -1.80 7.25
N TRP A 146 -11.93 -1.65 5.95
CA TRP A 146 -11.65 -2.71 4.98
C TRP A 146 -10.15 -3.05 4.93
N MET A 147 -9.27 -2.05 4.95
CA MET A 147 -7.81 -2.28 4.99
C MET A 147 -7.40 -3.03 6.28
N ASP A 148 -8.00 -2.69 7.42
CA ASP A 148 -7.71 -3.36 8.69
C ASP A 148 -8.24 -4.80 8.71
N ASP A 149 -9.46 -5.02 8.21
CA ASP A 149 -10.04 -6.36 8.03
C ASP A 149 -9.18 -7.23 7.10
N LEU A 150 -8.63 -6.64 6.05
CA LEU A 150 -7.76 -7.35 5.10
C LEU A 150 -6.41 -7.69 5.74
N LYS A 151 -5.78 -6.74 6.45
CA LYS A 151 -4.54 -6.99 7.22
C LYS A 151 -4.76 -8.05 8.30
N LEU A 152 -5.91 -8.04 8.96
CA LEU A 152 -6.27 -9.06 9.94
C LEU A 152 -6.39 -10.45 9.29
N LYS A 153 -7.02 -10.53 8.12
CA LYS A 153 -7.10 -11.77 7.33
C LYS A 153 -5.73 -12.24 6.86
N GLU A 154 -4.85 -11.34 6.43
CA GLU A 154 -3.46 -11.69 6.08
C GLU A 154 -2.70 -12.21 7.31
N ARG A 155 -2.85 -11.58 8.48
CA ARG A 155 -2.27 -12.06 9.74
C ARG A 155 -2.79 -13.43 10.16
N GLN A 156 -4.05 -13.73 9.88
CA GLN A 156 -4.68 -15.04 10.14
C GLN A 156 -4.36 -16.08 9.06
N ARG A 157 -3.99 -15.65 7.84
CA ARG A 157 -3.59 -16.50 6.71
C ARG A 157 -2.10 -16.83 6.70
N VAL A 158 -1.32 -16.41 7.69
CA VAL A 158 0.04 -16.92 7.86
C VAL A 158 -0.07 -18.39 8.26
N SER A 159 -0.19 -19.27 7.25
CA SER A 159 0.02 -20.70 7.41
C SER A 159 1.52 -20.88 7.62
N PHE A 160 1.89 -21.00 8.88
CA PHE A 160 3.19 -21.51 9.23
C PHE A 160 3.39 -22.87 8.57
N PRO A 161 4.56 -23.17 8.00
CA PRO A 161 4.92 -24.55 7.66
C PRO A 161 4.63 -25.43 8.89
N GLU A 162 4.03 -26.60 8.71
CA GLU A 162 3.51 -27.43 9.83
C GLU A 162 4.52 -27.66 10.97
N GLU A 163 5.82 -27.55 10.66
CA GLU A 163 6.93 -27.78 11.57
C GLU A 163 7.60 -26.52 12.14
N ARG A 164 7.20 -25.30 11.76
CA ARG A 164 7.94 -24.07 12.12
C ARG A 164 7.04 -22.96 12.64
N PRO A 165 7.19 -22.51 13.90
CA PRO A 165 6.39 -21.40 14.46
C PRO A 165 6.79 -20.01 13.93
N TYR A 166 7.58 -19.94 12.85
CA TYR A 166 8.11 -18.73 12.24
C TYR A 166 8.21 -18.86 10.72
N TRP A 167 8.11 -17.74 10.01
CA TRP A 167 8.21 -17.64 8.56
C TRP A 167 8.73 -16.26 8.16
N TYR A 168 9.64 -16.17 7.21
CA TYR A 168 10.12 -14.89 6.69
C TYR A 168 9.78 -14.76 5.22
N GLU A 169 9.04 -13.70 4.86
CA GLU A 169 8.63 -13.43 3.49
C GLU A 169 8.45 -11.93 3.25
N MET A 170 8.72 -11.48 2.02
CA MET A 170 8.47 -10.09 1.59
C MET A 170 9.05 -8.99 2.50
N GLY A 171 10.12 -9.28 3.26
CA GLY A 171 10.68 -8.29 4.19
C GLY A 171 10.06 -8.31 5.57
N GLN A 172 9.27 -9.34 5.92
CA GLN A 172 8.60 -9.47 7.20
C GLN A 172 8.92 -10.83 7.81
N LEU A 173 9.34 -10.82 9.08
CA LEU A 173 9.44 -12.04 9.89
C LEU A 173 8.15 -12.20 10.68
N HIS A 174 7.39 -13.24 10.38
CA HIS A 174 6.19 -13.65 11.11
C HIS A 174 6.56 -14.74 12.11
N PHE A 175 5.94 -14.70 13.30
CA PHE A 175 6.13 -15.73 14.32
C PHE A 175 4.88 -15.88 15.19
N ARG A 176 4.70 -17.09 15.74
CA ARG A 176 3.59 -17.43 16.64
C ARG A 176 3.98 -17.17 18.09
N LEU A 177 3.10 -16.51 18.85
CA LEU A 177 3.26 -16.25 20.28
C LEU A 177 2.79 -17.47 21.10
N ALA A 178 3.15 -17.51 22.39
CA ALA A 178 2.81 -18.64 23.28
C ALA A 178 1.31 -18.82 23.52
N ASP A 179 0.52 -17.76 23.36
CA ASP A 179 -0.94 -17.81 23.41
C ASP A 179 -1.58 -18.29 22.10
N GLY A 180 -0.76 -18.66 21.10
CA GLY A 180 -1.19 -19.11 19.79
C GLY A 180 -1.48 -17.98 18.80
N SER A 181 -1.43 -16.72 19.22
CA SER A 181 -1.57 -15.56 18.33
C SER A 181 -0.33 -15.35 17.46
N THR A 182 -0.39 -14.42 16.50
CA THR A 182 0.71 -14.14 15.57
C THR A 182 1.18 -12.70 15.70
N ASP A 183 2.49 -12.48 15.60
CA ASP A 183 3.09 -11.16 15.48
C ASP A 183 4.15 -11.14 14.36
N GLN A 184 4.63 -9.94 14.04
CA GLN A 184 5.58 -9.73 12.96
C GLN A 184 6.62 -8.63 13.27
N LEU A 185 7.82 -8.83 12.74
CA LEU A 185 8.84 -7.79 12.55
C LEU A 185 8.86 -7.38 11.08
N ASP A 186 8.51 -6.13 10.80
CA ASP A 186 8.44 -5.57 9.44
C ASP A 186 9.67 -4.73 9.10
N PHE A 187 10.46 -5.18 8.13
CA PHE A 187 11.67 -4.51 7.64
C PHE A 187 11.42 -3.65 6.39
N SER A 188 10.17 -3.49 5.94
CA SER A 188 9.83 -2.74 4.71
C SER A 188 10.33 -1.29 4.69
N LYS A 189 10.43 -0.65 5.87
CA LYS A 189 10.91 0.74 6.02
C LYS A 189 12.43 0.86 6.22
N ALA A 190 13.16 -0.26 6.26
CA ALA A 190 14.59 -0.29 6.52
C ALA A 190 15.33 -1.15 5.47
N PRO A 191 15.39 -0.71 4.20
CA PRO A 191 15.82 -1.54 3.06
C PRO A 191 17.26 -2.10 3.20
N ILE A 192 18.17 -1.33 3.78
CA ILE A 192 19.56 -1.79 4.01
C ILE A 192 19.60 -2.83 5.13
N SER A 193 18.94 -2.56 6.26
CA SER A 193 18.86 -3.50 7.37
C SER A 193 18.12 -4.78 7.01
N ARG A 194 17.11 -4.69 6.14
CA ARG A 194 16.38 -5.82 5.57
C ARG A 194 17.32 -6.78 4.86
N LYS A 195 18.15 -6.29 3.95
CA LYS A 195 19.08 -7.14 3.19
C LYS A 195 20.10 -7.85 4.09
N ILE A 196 20.54 -7.18 5.16
CA ILE A 196 21.41 -7.79 6.18
C ILE A 196 20.64 -8.88 6.94
N PHE A 197 19.40 -8.61 7.34
CA PHE A 197 18.55 -9.60 8.00
C PHE A 197 18.29 -10.82 7.09
N GLU A 198 18.08 -10.62 5.79
CA GLU A 198 17.93 -11.70 4.80
C GLU A 198 19.16 -12.61 4.73
N ALA A 199 20.36 -12.03 4.81
CA ALA A 199 21.60 -12.78 4.89
C ALA A 199 21.67 -13.61 6.18
N PHE A 200 21.33 -13.03 7.32
CA PHE A 200 21.23 -13.74 8.60
C PHE A 200 20.23 -14.88 8.56
N TRP A 201 19.02 -14.59 8.09
CA TRP A 201 17.93 -15.55 8.01
C TRP A 201 18.33 -16.75 7.15
N SER A 202 18.99 -16.50 6.02
CA SER A 202 19.46 -17.56 5.14
C SER A 202 20.53 -18.45 5.78
N LEU A 203 21.49 -17.88 6.52
CA LEU A 203 22.45 -18.65 7.30
C LEU A 203 21.74 -19.52 8.34
N TRP A 204 20.84 -18.89 9.12
CA TRP A 204 20.13 -19.55 10.21
C TRP A 204 19.22 -20.69 9.76
N VAL A 205 18.47 -20.50 8.68
CA VAL A 205 17.63 -21.56 8.10
C VAL A 205 18.48 -22.73 7.58
N THR A 206 19.73 -22.49 7.20
CA THR A 206 20.62 -23.52 6.65
C THR A 206 21.26 -24.38 7.74
N ASP A 207 21.77 -23.77 8.82
CA ASP A 207 22.57 -24.49 9.83
C ASP A 207 22.02 -24.47 11.25
N ASN A 208 20.98 -23.68 11.52
CA ASN A 208 20.33 -23.51 12.82
C ASN A 208 21.28 -23.18 14.00
N LYS A 209 22.49 -22.67 13.72
CA LYS A 209 23.48 -22.36 14.78
C LYS A 209 23.11 -21.12 15.56
N GLY A 210 22.59 -20.10 14.86
CA GLY A 210 22.18 -18.84 15.48
C GLY A 210 23.34 -17.95 15.93
N GLU A 211 24.57 -18.21 15.49
CA GLU A 211 25.74 -17.38 15.81
C GLU A 211 26.65 -17.23 14.59
N TYR A 212 26.89 -15.99 14.13
CA TYR A 212 27.65 -15.72 12.90
C TYR A 212 28.60 -14.53 13.06
N THR A 213 29.77 -14.58 12.43
CA THR A 213 30.67 -13.43 12.35
C THR A 213 30.22 -12.44 11.27
N ALA A 214 30.72 -11.20 11.35
CA ALA A 214 30.43 -10.17 10.35
C ALA A 214 30.82 -10.62 8.92
N GLU A 215 31.92 -11.34 8.79
CA GLU A 215 32.43 -11.86 7.52
C GLU A 215 31.49 -12.92 6.93
N GLU A 216 30.97 -13.83 7.75
CA GLU A 216 30.00 -14.85 7.31
C GLU A 216 28.72 -14.20 6.78
N ILE A 217 28.22 -13.18 7.49
CA ILE A 217 27.04 -12.40 7.08
C ILE A 217 27.30 -11.66 5.78
N VAL A 218 28.45 -11.00 5.63
CA VAL A 218 28.83 -10.28 4.41
C VAL A 218 28.99 -11.23 3.23
N LYS A 219 29.59 -12.40 3.46
CA LYS A 219 29.70 -13.43 2.42
C LYS A 219 28.31 -13.83 1.94
N LYS A 220 27.38 -14.11 2.86
CA LYS A 220 26.01 -14.49 2.51
C LYS A 220 25.23 -13.34 1.85
N TYR A 221 25.44 -12.11 2.32
CA TYR A 221 24.89 -10.90 1.72
C TYR A 221 25.30 -10.77 0.26
N LYS A 222 26.59 -10.95 -0.04
CA LYS A 222 27.11 -10.90 -1.40
C LYS A 222 26.53 -12.00 -2.28
N GLU A 223 26.37 -13.21 -1.75
CA GLU A 223 25.74 -14.33 -2.46
C GLU A 223 24.30 -14.02 -2.87
N ILE A 224 23.49 -13.48 -1.95
CA ILE A 224 22.05 -13.25 -2.16
C ILE A 224 21.80 -11.99 -2.99
N HIS A 225 22.46 -10.88 -2.63
CA HIS A 225 22.17 -9.55 -3.17
C HIS A 225 23.08 -9.14 -4.32
N ARG A 226 24.15 -9.90 -4.59
CA ARG A 226 25.17 -9.59 -5.61
C ARG A 226 25.81 -8.21 -5.42
N GLU A 227 25.86 -7.75 -4.18
CA GLU A 227 26.38 -6.44 -3.77
C GLU A 227 27.55 -6.62 -2.80
N THR A 228 28.49 -5.68 -2.80
CA THR A 228 29.56 -5.63 -1.79
C THR A 228 29.09 -4.86 -0.56
N PHE A 229 29.43 -5.37 0.62
CA PHE A 229 29.15 -4.72 1.90
C PHE A 229 30.36 -4.87 2.82
N GLU A 230 30.66 -3.83 3.59
CA GLU A 230 31.80 -3.85 4.52
C GLU A 230 31.40 -4.50 5.86
N ALA A 231 32.21 -5.44 6.35
CA ALA A 231 31.98 -6.13 7.61
C ALA A 231 31.90 -5.16 8.81
N SER A 232 32.70 -4.09 8.80
CA SER A 232 32.71 -3.03 9.82
C SER A 232 31.37 -2.30 9.93
N LYS A 233 30.56 -2.26 8.86
CA LYS A 233 29.27 -1.54 8.81
C LYS A 233 28.08 -2.40 9.24
N VAL A 234 28.26 -3.69 9.52
CA VAL A 234 27.18 -4.58 9.93
C VAL A 234 26.52 -4.07 11.22
N GLY A 235 27.31 -3.71 12.24
CA GLY A 235 26.78 -3.29 13.53
C GLY A 235 26.02 -1.97 13.54
N GLU A 236 26.48 -1.00 12.76
CA GLU A 236 25.77 0.27 12.57
C GLU A 236 24.37 0.02 11.98
N ARG A 237 24.27 -0.81 10.94
CA ARG A 237 23.03 -1.03 10.21
C ARG A 237 22.03 -1.92 10.95
N VAL A 238 22.50 -2.87 11.75
CA VAL A 238 21.62 -3.65 12.64
C VAL A 238 21.12 -2.80 13.81
N SER A 239 21.97 -1.93 14.37
CA SER A 239 21.56 -1.03 15.47
C SER A 239 20.47 -0.05 15.02
N ASN A 240 20.57 0.48 13.79
CA ASN A 240 19.54 1.31 13.19
C ASN A 240 18.20 0.56 12.95
N ALA A 241 18.26 -0.75 12.71
CA ALA A 241 17.07 -1.60 12.62
C ALA A 241 16.37 -1.74 13.99
N ARG A 242 17.14 -1.91 15.07
CA ARG A 242 16.63 -2.07 16.44
C ARG A 242 15.87 -0.84 16.93
N THR A 243 16.41 0.36 16.70
CA THR A 243 15.73 1.63 17.06
C THR A 243 14.46 1.87 16.26
N THR A 244 14.41 1.39 15.01
CA THR A 244 13.27 1.63 14.11
C THR A 244 12.15 0.58 14.27
N ILE A 245 12.50 -0.68 14.57
CA ILE A 245 11.60 -1.83 14.47
C ILE A 245 11.39 -2.54 15.82
N VAL A 246 12.44 -2.71 16.63
CA VAL A 246 12.42 -3.62 17.80
C VAL A 246 11.99 -2.91 19.09
N ASN A 247 12.38 -1.65 19.29
CA ASN A 247 12.13 -0.93 20.56
C ASN A 247 10.66 -0.49 20.80
N ARG A 248 9.70 -0.82 19.92
CA ARG A 248 8.31 -0.36 20.05
C ARG A 248 7.32 -1.39 20.58
N LYS A 249 7.68 -2.68 20.68
CA LYS A 249 6.75 -3.73 21.15
C LYS A 249 7.41 -4.58 22.24
N VAL A 250 7.02 -4.32 23.50
CA VAL A 250 7.47 -5.05 24.69
C VAL A 250 7.25 -6.57 24.53
N THR A 251 6.17 -6.97 23.85
CA THR A 251 5.81 -8.36 23.57
C THR A 251 6.80 -9.14 22.70
N ILE A 252 7.67 -8.47 21.93
CA ILE A 252 8.58 -9.14 20.99
C ILE A 252 10.00 -9.34 21.58
N ARG A 253 10.35 -8.57 22.61
CA ARG A 253 11.73 -8.52 23.15
C ARG A 253 12.25 -9.87 23.65
N ASP A 254 11.36 -10.71 24.19
CA ASP A 254 11.72 -12.02 24.75
C ASP A 254 11.66 -13.16 23.72
N ARG A 255 11.25 -12.85 22.47
CA ARG A 255 10.99 -13.82 21.39
C ARG A 255 11.98 -13.76 20.25
N VAL A 256 12.51 -12.57 19.96
CA VAL A 256 13.51 -12.38 18.90
C VAL A 256 14.77 -11.77 19.51
N VAL A 257 15.80 -12.60 19.65
CA VAL A 257 17.15 -12.13 19.98
C VAL A 257 17.86 -11.91 18.66
N TRP A 258 18.24 -10.67 18.38
CA TRP A 258 19.16 -10.37 17.28
C TRP A 258 20.16 -9.33 17.75
N GLU A 259 21.33 -9.76 18.20
CA GLU A 259 22.27 -8.91 18.93
C GLU A 259 23.72 -9.25 18.69
N TYR A 260 24.60 -8.29 18.93
CA TYR A 260 26.03 -8.48 18.83
C TYR A 260 26.63 -8.80 20.20
N ASN A 261 27.23 -9.99 20.31
CA ASN A 261 27.99 -10.39 21.47
C ASN A 261 29.45 -9.94 21.31
N LYS A 262 29.84 -8.95 22.10
CA LYS A 262 31.19 -8.37 22.08
C LYS A 262 32.27 -9.37 22.50
N THR A 263 31.96 -10.30 23.40
CA THR A 263 32.92 -11.26 23.94
C THR A 263 33.31 -12.31 22.90
N SER A 264 32.34 -12.79 22.12
CA SER A 264 32.59 -13.79 21.07
C SER A 264 32.83 -13.17 19.69
N ASN A 265 32.70 -11.86 19.53
CA ASN A 265 32.73 -11.15 18.23
C ASN A 265 31.75 -11.76 17.21
N LYS A 266 30.57 -12.16 17.69
CA LYS A 266 29.54 -12.80 16.86
C LYS A 266 28.19 -12.14 17.05
N TRP A 267 27.40 -12.19 16.00
CA TRP A 267 25.99 -11.87 16.03
C TRP A 267 25.18 -13.10 16.39
N ILE A 268 24.38 -12.96 17.43
CA ILE A 268 23.47 -13.97 17.95
C ILE A 268 22.09 -13.71 17.36
N PHE A 269 21.49 -14.76 16.80
CA PHE A 269 20.11 -14.80 16.37
C PHE A 269 19.37 -15.97 17.05
N LYS A 270 18.30 -15.68 17.78
CA LYS A 270 17.42 -16.70 18.38
C LYS A 270 15.96 -16.31 18.17
N LEU A 271 15.15 -17.32 17.89
CA LEU A 271 13.70 -17.25 17.85
C LEU A 271 13.14 -18.26 18.86
N SER A 272 12.27 -17.79 19.76
CA SER A 272 11.60 -18.59 20.80
C SER A 272 10.09 -18.47 20.76
#